data_AF-A0A183LXI8-F1
#
_entry.id   AF-A0A183LXI8-F1
#
_cell.length_a   1.000
_cell.length_b   1.000
_cell.length_c   1.000
_cell.angle_alpha   90.00
_cell.angle_beta   90.00
_cell.angle_gamma   90.00
#
_symmetry.space_group_name_H-M   'P 1'
#
loop_
_entity.id
_entity.type
_entity.pdbx_description
1 polymer ?
#
loop_
_entity_poly.entity_id
_entity_poly.type
_entity_poly.pdbx_seq_one_letter_code
_entity_poly.pdbx_strand_id
1 'polypeptide(L)'
;MPEVSLLHASPFIALPFAGAFIGQKIVSKNMYWYDTLRKPSFSPPKWVFGPVWSALYGCMGAASYLVWRDASHEKGAMINLGIFGGVVTCVHLFRSININASNLMIPYALWAAFASVISVRVAMLNDDD
;
A
#
# COMPACT_ATOMS: atom_id res chain seq x y z
N MET A 1 25.09 19.38 -0.04
CA MET A 1 24.03 18.37 -0.16
C MET A 1 23.72 17.89 1.25
N PRO A 2 22.55 18.18 1.84
CA PRO A 2 22.28 17.75 3.20
C PRO A 2 22.20 16.22 3.19
N GLU A 3 22.92 15.54 4.07
CA GLU A 3 22.84 14.09 4.19
C GLU A 3 21.39 13.69 4.42
N VAL A 4 20.83 12.89 3.50
CA VAL A 4 19.52 12.28 3.68
C VAL A 4 19.68 11.24 4.78
N SER A 5 19.57 11.67 6.03
CA SER A 5 19.82 10.85 7.20
C SER A 5 18.81 9.70 7.26
N LEU A 6 19.23 8.53 7.75
CA LEU A 6 18.39 7.32 7.89
C LEU A 6 17.06 7.58 8.64
N LEU A 7 17.01 8.67 9.41
CA LEU A 7 15.80 9.17 10.05
C LEU A 7 14.64 9.42 9.07
N HIS A 8 14.92 9.87 7.84
CA HIS A 8 13.86 10.11 6.83
C HIS A 8 13.29 8.82 6.23
N ALA A 9 13.99 7.68 6.33
CA ALA A 9 13.46 6.38 5.92
C ALA A 9 12.50 5.78 6.97
N SER A 10 12.64 6.20 8.24
CA SER A 10 11.85 5.66 9.35
C SER A 10 10.32 5.76 9.17
N PRO A 11 9.71 6.85 8.68
CA PRO A 11 8.26 6.89 8.49
C PRO A 11 7.76 5.95 7.38
N PHE A 12 8.53 5.76 6.30
CA PHE A 12 8.16 4.88 5.18
C PHE A 12 8.12 3.41 5.59
N ILE A 13 8.90 3.02 6.59
CA ILE A 13 8.93 1.66 7.13
C ILE A 13 7.99 1.53 8.34
N ALA A 14 7.98 2.49 9.27
CA ALA A 14 7.19 2.38 10.49
C ALA A 14 5.68 2.37 10.22
N LEU A 15 5.21 3.17 9.25
CA LEU A 15 3.78 3.30 8.93
C LEU A 15 3.15 1.98 8.42
N PRO A 16 3.69 1.26 7.41
CA PRO A 16 3.14 -0.02 6.98
C PRO A 16 3.22 -1.09 8.08
N PHE A 17 4.27 -1.11 8.90
CA PHE A 17 4.37 -2.05 10.02
C PHE A 17 3.34 -1.78 11.12
N ALA A 18 3.04 -0.51 11.43
CA ALA A 18 2.01 -0.15 12.39
C ALA A 18 0.62 -0.61 11.91
N GLY A 19 0.30 -0.36 10.64
CA GLY A 19 -0.94 -0.85 10.01
C GLY A 19 -1.02 -2.38 10.02
N ALA A 20 0.08 -3.05 9.71
CA ALA A 20 0.18 -4.51 9.73
C ALA A 20 -0.06 -5.10 11.12
N PHE A 21 0.49 -4.50 12.16
CA PHE A 21 0.34 -4.99 13.54
C PHE A 21 -1.12 -4.89 14.03
N ILE A 22 -1.81 -3.80 13.67
CA ILE A 22 -3.24 -3.62 13.96
C ILE A 22 -4.07 -4.64 13.16
N GLY A 23 -3.81 -4.77 11.86
CA GLY A 23 -4.48 -5.73 10.98
C GLY A 23 -4.30 -7.17 11.43
N GLN A 24 -3.09 -7.55 11.86
CA GLN A 24 -2.78 -8.90 12.35
C GLN A 24 -3.66 -9.26 13.55
N LYS A 25 -3.83 -8.36 14.52
CA LYS A 25 -4.68 -8.62 15.70
C LYS A 25 -6.15 -8.82 15.36
N ILE A 26 -6.63 -8.17 14.30
CA ILE A 26 -8.02 -8.32 13.82
C ILE A 26 -8.17 -9.66 13.08
N VAL A 27 -7.24 -9.97 12.17
CA VAL A 27 -7.27 -11.20 11.37
C VAL A 27 -7.05 -12.44 12.23
N SER A 28 -6.14 -12.40 13.21
CA SER A 28 -5.83 -13.53 14.08
C SER A 28 -7.04 -13.97 14.91
N LYS A 29 -7.94 -13.04 15.26
CA LYS A 29 -9.18 -13.34 15.98
C LYS A 29 -10.22 -14.09 15.12
N ASN A 30 -10.16 -13.95 13.80
CA ASN A 30 -11.10 -14.58 12.86
C ASN A 30 -10.51 -15.78 12.09
N MET A 31 -9.32 -16.28 12.47
CA MET A 31 -8.64 -17.37 11.77
C MET A 31 -9.25 -18.77 11.97
N TYR A 32 -10.36 -18.91 12.69
CA TYR A 32 -11.05 -20.20 12.87
C TYR A 32 -11.45 -20.85 11.54
N TRP A 33 -11.89 -20.05 10.56
CA TRP A 33 -12.21 -20.57 9.22
C TRP A 33 -10.98 -21.20 8.54
N TYR A 34 -9.78 -20.65 8.77
CA TYR A 34 -8.56 -21.16 8.15
C TYR A 34 -8.19 -22.57 8.66
N ASP A 35 -8.63 -22.91 9.88
CA ASP A 35 -8.42 -24.24 10.45
C ASP A 35 -9.38 -25.28 9.91
N THR A 36 -10.56 -24.89 9.46
CA THR A 36 -11.56 -25.80 8.89
C THR A 36 -11.30 -26.13 7.41
N LEU A 37 -10.39 -25.41 6.75
CA LEU A 37 -10.02 -25.66 5.36
C LEU A 37 -9.19 -26.94 5.20
N ARG A 38 -9.56 -27.78 4.21
CA ARG A 38 -8.70 -28.85 3.70
C ARG A 38 -7.53 -28.24 2.93
N LYS A 39 -6.36 -28.26 3.56
CA LYS A 39 -5.13 -27.64 3.03
C LYS A 39 -4.31 -28.69 2.27
N PRO A 40 -3.71 -28.35 1.11
CA PRO A 40 -2.72 -29.21 0.47
C PRO A 40 -1.47 -29.34 1.35
N SER A 41 -0.73 -30.44 1.20
CA SER A 41 0.42 -30.78 2.07
C SER A 41 1.58 -29.78 2.04
N PHE A 42 1.66 -28.94 1.00
CA PHE A 42 2.69 -27.91 0.85
C PHE A 42 2.29 -26.53 1.43
N SER A 43 1.16 -26.46 2.14
CA SER A 43 0.71 -25.19 2.74
C SER A 43 1.65 -24.76 3.88
N PRO A 44 2.17 -23.53 3.88
CA PRO A 44 3.07 -23.08 4.94
C PRO A 44 2.35 -23.02 6.30
N PRO A 45 3.05 -23.31 7.41
CA PRO A 45 2.52 -23.13 8.76
C PRO A 45 2.11 -21.68 9.04
N LYS A 46 1.11 -21.48 9.92
CA LYS A 46 0.56 -20.15 10.27
C LYS A 46 1.61 -19.12 10.72
N TRP A 47 2.65 -19.56 11.42
CA TRP A 47 3.67 -18.66 11.95
C TRP A 47 4.53 -18.04 10.84
N VAL A 48 4.63 -18.69 9.66
CA VAL A 48 5.44 -18.22 8.52
C VAL A 48 4.87 -16.92 7.93
N PHE A 49 3.56 -16.70 8.03
CA PHE A 49 2.93 -15.48 7.54
C PHE A 49 3.55 -14.22 8.19
N GLY A 50 3.85 -14.25 9.49
CA GLY A 50 4.42 -13.09 10.20
C GLY A 50 5.74 -12.62 9.59
N PRO A 51 6.81 -13.46 9.58
CA PRO A 51 8.09 -13.11 8.98
C PRO A 51 8.01 -12.71 7.51
N VAL A 52 7.20 -13.40 6.71
CA VAL A 52 7.02 -13.08 5.28
C VAL A 52 6.41 -11.68 5.11
N TRP A 53 5.33 -11.37 5.84
CA TRP A 53 4.73 -10.05 5.78
C TRP A 53 5.67 -8.96 6.29
N SER A 54 6.41 -9.20 7.37
CA SER A 54 7.44 -8.27 7.84
C SER A 54 8.50 -7.99 6.78
N ALA A 55 9.02 -9.03 6.11
CA ALA A 55 9.98 -8.86 5.03
C ALA A 55 9.38 -8.04 3.87
N LEU A 56 8.15 -8.36 3.46
CA LEU A 56 7.44 -7.63 2.41
C LEU A 56 7.25 -6.14 2.77
N TYR A 57 6.81 -5.82 3.99
CA TYR A 57 6.66 -4.43 4.42
C TYR A 57 8.00 -3.70 4.53
N GLY A 58 9.05 -4.40 4.97
CA GLY A 58 10.41 -3.84 4.98
C GLY A 58 10.88 -3.47 3.58
N CYS A 59 10.73 -4.41 2.63
CA CYS A 59 11.07 -4.20 1.22
C CYS A 59 10.23 -3.09 0.58
N MET A 60 8.91 -3.06 0.82
CA MET A 60 8.03 -2.01 0.30
C MET A 60 8.41 -0.64 0.86
N GLY A 61 8.63 -0.51 2.18
CA GLY A 61 9.04 0.75 2.79
C GLY A 61 10.41 1.23 2.28
N ALA A 62 11.36 0.32 2.12
CA ALA A 62 12.66 0.63 1.52
C ALA A 62 12.51 1.09 0.07
N ALA A 63 11.71 0.40 -0.74
CA ALA A 63 11.43 0.80 -2.13
C ALA A 63 10.75 2.17 -2.19
N SER A 64 9.76 2.44 -1.33
CA SER A 64 9.11 3.75 -1.24
C SER A 64 10.08 4.87 -0.87
N TYR A 65 11.01 4.62 0.07
CA TYR A 65 12.05 5.59 0.42
C TYR A 65 13.00 5.87 -0.74
N LEU A 66 13.45 4.82 -1.45
CA LEU A 66 14.32 4.98 -2.63
C LEU A 66 13.62 5.80 -3.72
N VAL A 67 12.35 5.51 -4.00
CA VAL A 67 11.55 6.29 -4.96
C VAL A 67 11.39 7.74 -4.47
N TRP A 68 11.10 7.97 -3.19
CA TRP A 68 10.99 9.32 -2.65
C TRP A 68 12.30 10.12 -2.76
N ARG A 69 13.44 9.46 -2.55
CA ARG A 69 14.76 10.09 -2.62
C ARG A 69 15.18 10.42 -4.05
N ASP A 70 14.88 9.52 -5.00
CA ASP A 70 15.48 9.54 -6.34
C ASP A 70 14.51 9.98 -7.45
N ALA A 71 13.20 10.03 -7.20
CA ALA A 71 12.21 10.43 -8.21
C ALA A 71 11.98 11.95 -8.21
N SER A 72 11.84 12.52 -9.40
CA SER A 72 11.33 13.89 -9.56
C SER A 72 9.86 13.97 -9.11
N HIS A 73 9.42 15.17 -8.74
CA HIS A 73 8.03 15.43 -8.36
C HIS A 73 7.06 15.00 -9.47
N GLU A 74 7.40 15.25 -10.74
CA GLU A 74 6.65 14.76 -11.91
C GLU A 74 6.48 13.23 -11.93
N LYS A 75 7.56 12.47 -11.72
CA LYS A 75 7.51 11.00 -11.70
C LYS A 75 6.67 10.49 -10.54
N GLY A 76 6.77 11.13 -9.37
CA GLY A 76 5.91 10.83 -8.23
C GLY A 76 4.43 11.05 -8.54
N ALA A 77 4.09 12.15 -9.22
CA ALA A 77 2.73 12.43 -9.66
C ALA A 77 2.21 11.39 -10.66
N MET A 78 3.02 11.00 -11.66
CA MET A 78 2.65 9.95 -12.62
C MET A 78 2.37 8.60 -11.95
N ILE A 79 3.21 8.20 -10.99
CA ILE A 79 3.03 6.96 -10.24
C ILE A 79 1.70 6.98 -9.47
N ASN A 80 1.41 8.07 -8.76
CA ASN A 80 0.16 8.21 -7.99
C ASN A 80 -1.09 8.21 -8.89
N LEU A 81 -1.03 8.88 -10.05
CA LEU A 81 -2.08 8.84 -11.05
C LEU A 81 -2.32 7.43 -11.59
N GLY A 82 -1.26 6.67 -11.86
CA GLY A 82 -1.35 5.28 -12.29
C GLY A 82 -2.02 4.38 -11.24
N ILE A 83 -1.66 4.54 -9.97
CA ILE A 83 -2.29 3.83 -8.84
C ILE A 83 -3.78 4.19 -8.76
N PHE A 84 -4.12 5.47 -8.80
CA PHE A 84 -5.51 5.92 -8.76
C PHE A 84 -6.34 5.33 -9.91
N GLY A 85 -5.81 5.38 -11.14
CA GLY A 85 -6.45 4.76 -12.30
C GLY A 85 -6.70 3.27 -12.09
N GLY A 86 -5.69 2.52 -11.61
CA GLY A 86 -5.83 1.11 -11.30
C GLY A 86 -6.90 0.82 -10.24
N VAL A 87 -7.00 1.64 -9.19
CA VAL A 87 -8.04 1.53 -8.16
C VAL A 87 -9.43 1.76 -8.75
N VAL A 88 -9.59 2.78 -9.59
CA VAL A 88 -10.86 3.07 -10.28
C VAL A 88 -11.26 1.90 -11.20
N THR A 89 -10.33 1.37 -11.99
CA THR A 89 -10.57 0.17 -12.80
C THR A 89 -11.04 -1.00 -11.93
N CYS A 90 -10.40 -1.22 -10.78
CA CYS A 90 -10.79 -2.28 -9.86
C CYS A 90 -12.21 -2.08 -9.31
N VAL A 91 -12.57 -0.85 -8.91
CA VAL A 91 -13.94 -0.49 -8.48
C VAL A 91 -14.96 -0.86 -9.56
N HIS A 92 -14.69 -0.51 -10.82
CA HIS A 92 -15.58 -0.80 -11.95
C HIS A 92 -15.71 -2.30 -12.24
N LEU A 93 -14.59 -3.02 -12.28
CA LEU A 93 -14.58 -4.46 -12.51
C LEU A 93 -15.36 -5.18 -11.39
N PHE A 94 -15.13 -4.82 -10.13
CA PHE A 94 -15.83 -5.41 -9.00
C PHE A 94 -17.31 -5.07 -9.00
N ARG A 95 -17.70 -3.90 -9.49
CA ARG A 95 -19.11 -3.50 -9.58
C ARG A 95 -19.94 -4.45 -10.42
N SER A 96 -19.36 -5.00 -11.49
CA SER A 96 -20.03 -5.97 -12.37
C SER A 96 -20.26 -7.34 -11.70
N ILE A 97 -19.47 -7.66 -10.67
CA ILE A 97 -19.50 -8.96 -9.97
C ILE A 97 -20.27 -8.85 -8.66
N ASN A 98 -19.95 -7.85 -7.82
CA ASN A 98 -20.53 -7.67 -6.51
C ASN A 98 -20.50 -6.19 -6.07
N ILE A 99 -21.67 -5.60 -5.91
CA ILE A 99 -21.83 -4.20 -5.50
C ILE A 99 -21.22 -3.90 -4.12
N ASN A 100 -21.31 -4.84 -3.17
CA ASN A 100 -20.78 -4.66 -1.82
C ASN A 100 -19.24 -4.64 -1.83
N ALA A 101 -18.61 -5.52 -2.61
CA ALA A 101 -17.15 -5.53 -2.78
C ALA A 101 -16.66 -4.23 -3.44
N SER A 102 -17.40 -3.72 -4.44
CA SER A 102 -17.12 -2.42 -5.06
C SER A 102 -17.24 -1.26 -4.07
N ASN A 103 -18.30 -1.25 -3.25
CA ASN A 103 -18.51 -0.21 -2.23
C ASN A 103 -17.38 -0.15 -1.19
N LEU A 104 -16.78 -1.29 -0.85
CA LEU A 104 -15.62 -1.35 0.06
C LEU A 104 -14.37 -0.67 -0.53
N MET A 105 -14.28 -0.53 -1.85
CA MET A 105 -13.17 0.13 -2.52
C MET A 105 -13.34 1.66 -2.63
N ILE A 106 -14.56 2.19 -2.44
CA ILE A 106 -14.85 3.63 -2.58
C ILE A 106 -14.00 4.50 -1.63
N PRO A 107 -13.87 4.19 -0.32
CA PRO A 107 -13.03 4.99 0.57
C PRO A 107 -11.57 5.06 0.11
N TYR A 108 -11.05 3.96 -0.43
CA TYR A 108 -9.69 3.90 -0.94
C TYR A 108 -9.54 4.69 -2.26
N ALA A 109 -10.52 4.62 -3.16
CA ALA A 109 -10.54 5.42 -4.38
C ALA A 109 -10.56 6.93 -4.07
N LEU A 110 -11.35 7.37 -3.09
CA LEU A 110 -11.38 8.77 -2.64
C LEU A 110 -10.03 9.22 -2.08
N TRP A 111 -9.38 8.38 -1.26
CA TRP A 111 -8.05 8.68 -0.75
C TRP A 111 -6.99 8.78 -1.87
N ALA A 112 -6.99 7.83 -2.80
CA ALA A 112 -6.06 7.83 -3.93
C ALA A 112 -6.27 9.04 -4.86
N ALA A 113 -7.52 9.48 -5.05
CA ALA A 113 -7.83 10.71 -5.78
C ALA A 113 -7.21 11.93 -5.11
N PHE A 114 -7.41 12.07 -3.80
CA PHE A 114 -6.84 13.16 -3.01
C PHE A 114 -5.30 13.20 -3.07
N ALA A 115 -4.65 12.05 -2.86
CA ALA A 115 -3.20 11.93 -2.94
C ALA A 115 -2.64 12.30 -4.33
N SER A 116 -3.36 11.90 -5.39
CA SER A 116 -3.00 12.23 -6.78
C SER A 116 -3.07 13.73 -7.03
N VAL A 117 -4.14 14.41 -6.56
CA VAL A 117 -4.28 15.86 -6.71
C VAL A 117 -3.13 16.60 -6.05
N ILE A 118 -2.78 16.25 -4.81
CA ILE A 118 -1.64 16.89 -4.12
C ILE A 118 -0.34 16.66 -4.89
N SER A 119 -0.10 15.42 -5.35
CA SER A 119 1.15 15.07 -6.02
C SER A 119 1.32 15.80 -7.34
N VAL A 120 0.25 15.92 -8.13
CA VAL A 120 0.25 16.70 -9.38
C VAL A 120 0.42 18.19 -9.10
N ARG A 121 -0.26 18.72 -8.07
CA ARG A 121 -0.11 20.13 -7.68
C ARG A 121 1.32 20.45 -7.23
N VAL A 122 1.94 19.55 -6.48
CA VAL A 122 3.34 19.69 -6.07
C VAL A 122 4.24 19.65 -7.29
N ALA A 123 4.04 18.74 -8.24
CA ALA A 123 4.82 18.72 -9.48
C ALA A 123 4.71 20.05 -10.24
N MET A 124 3.49 20.50 -10.54
CA MET A 124 3.25 21.75 -11.27
C MET A 124 3.85 22.99 -10.61
N LEU A 125 3.87 23.05 -9.28
CA LEU A 125 4.44 24.19 -8.53
C LEU A 125 5.96 24.18 -8.47
N ASN A 126 6.61 23.05 -8.76
CA ASN A 126 8.06 22.90 -8.73
C ASN A 126 8.66 22.68 -10.15
N ASP A 127 7.84 22.78 -11.20
CA ASP A 127 8.27 22.71 -12.61
C ASP A 127 8.72 24.09 -13.15
N ASP A 128 8.54 25.17 -12.37
CA ASP A 128 8.85 26.57 -12.75
C ASP A 128 10.29 27.03 -12.35
N ASP A 129 11.14 26.14 -11.81
CA ASP A 129 12.57 26.36 -11.48
C ASP A 129 13.52 25.65 -12.47
#